data_AF-A0A416VU23-F1
#
_entry.id   AF-A0A416VU23-F1
#
_cell.length_a   1.000
_cell.length_b   1.000
_cell.length_c   1.000
_cell.angle_alpha   90.00
_cell.angle_beta   90.00
_cell.angle_gamma   90.00
#
_symmetry.space_group_name_H-M   'P 1'
#
loop_
_entity.id
_entity.type
_entity.pdbx_description
1 polymer ?
#
loop_
_entity_poly.entity_id
_entity_poly.type
_entity_poly.pdbx_seq_one_letter_code
_entity_poly.pdbx_strand_id
1 'polypeptide(L)'
;MLRRYIKPEDVEKYVSGEYDAVRGCISREGDCNDVGDFEDIFETFRLDYDNIPYHSTDKSYWKIEFKSTNKELKKINLDNTYGYELGGNNTLPDPCTQNAFTGSKNGKVIPEWNLEKAVKYRKDSLITKIERGRMVEQYKFNDGIWRKVK
;
A
#
# COMPACT_ATOMS: atom_id res chain seq x y z
N MET A 1 -0.46 -10.21 -6.64
CA MET A 1 -0.90 -8.80 -6.78
C MET A 1 -0.05 -7.92 -5.89
N LEU A 2 0.03 -6.63 -6.18
CA LEU A 2 0.63 -5.62 -5.29
C LEU A 2 -0.48 -4.91 -4.52
N ARG A 3 -0.15 -4.37 -3.34
CA ARG A 3 -1.05 -3.67 -2.44
C ARG A 3 -0.42 -2.37 -1.93
N ARG A 4 -1.26 -1.37 -1.68
CA ARG A 4 -0.94 -0.18 -0.89
C ARG A 4 -2.13 0.19 0.00
N TYR A 5 -1.86 0.62 1.22
CA TYR A 5 -2.87 1.26 2.07
C TYR A 5 -2.98 2.74 1.71
N ILE A 6 -4.21 3.25 1.60
CA ILE A 6 -4.47 4.63 1.18
C ILE A 6 -5.25 5.35 2.26
N LYS A 7 -5.13 6.68 2.28
CA LYS A 7 -5.83 7.53 3.23
C LYS A 7 -7.32 7.58 2.88
N PRO A 8 -8.25 7.56 3.85
CA PRO A 8 -9.68 7.69 3.58
C PRO A 8 -10.02 8.95 2.76
N GLU A 9 -9.37 10.08 3.05
CA GLU A 9 -9.57 11.36 2.37
C GLU A 9 -9.06 11.40 0.92
N ASP A 10 -8.18 10.46 0.53
CA ASP A 10 -7.67 10.38 -0.84
C ASP A 10 -8.52 9.45 -1.72
N VAL A 11 -9.43 8.64 -1.15
CA VAL A 11 -10.23 7.66 -1.89
C VAL A 11 -11.00 8.31 -3.04
N GLU A 12 -11.65 9.45 -2.79
CA GLU A 12 -12.40 10.16 -3.82
C GLU A 12 -11.51 10.71 -4.94
N LYS A 13 -10.25 11.06 -4.64
CA LYS A 13 -9.28 11.47 -5.67
C LYS A 13 -8.92 10.32 -6.59
N TYR A 14 -8.79 9.10 -6.05
CA TYR A 14 -8.61 7.90 -6.85
C TYR A 14 -9.85 7.59 -7.70
N VAL A 15 -11.03 7.57 -7.08
CA VAL A 15 -12.29 7.17 -7.73
C VAL A 15 -12.69 8.15 -8.83
N SER A 16 -12.53 9.46 -8.60
CA SER A 16 -12.80 10.52 -9.58
C SER A 16 -11.81 10.57 -10.74
N GLY A 17 -10.63 9.95 -10.57
CA GLY A 17 -9.55 9.97 -11.56
C GLY A 17 -8.59 11.17 -11.43
N GLU A 18 -8.73 12.01 -10.40
CA GLU A 18 -7.71 13.02 -10.05
C GLU A 18 -6.35 12.35 -9.83
N TYR A 19 -6.34 11.22 -9.12
CA TYR A 19 -5.18 10.34 -9.01
C TYR A 19 -5.28 9.22 -10.04
N ASP A 20 -4.38 9.22 -11.02
CA ASP A 20 -4.39 8.30 -12.16
C ASP A 20 -3.41 7.12 -12.05
N ALA A 21 -2.62 7.06 -10.97
CA ALA A 21 -1.63 6.02 -10.72
C ALA A 21 -1.29 5.83 -9.23
N VAL A 22 -0.86 4.62 -8.87
CA VAL A 22 -0.30 4.29 -7.54
C VAL A 22 1.12 4.82 -7.41
N ARG A 23 1.45 5.39 -6.25
CA ARG A 23 2.77 5.93 -5.90
C ARG A 23 3.15 5.53 -4.47
N GLY A 24 4.43 5.65 -4.12
CA GLY A 24 4.95 5.41 -2.76
C GLY A 24 5.17 3.93 -2.43
N CYS A 25 5.26 3.63 -1.14
CA CYS A 25 5.44 2.27 -0.62
C CYS A 25 4.30 1.31 -0.99
N ILE A 26 4.69 0.08 -1.33
CA ILE A 26 3.85 -1.03 -1.75
C ILE A 26 4.37 -2.34 -1.16
N SER A 27 3.48 -3.33 -1.01
CA SER A 27 3.80 -4.69 -0.59
C SER A 27 3.12 -5.71 -1.51
N ARG A 28 3.45 -7.00 -1.39
CA ARG A 28 2.65 -8.03 -2.07
C ARG A 28 1.42 -8.34 -1.25
N GLU A 29 0.32 -8.55 -1.97
CA GLU A 29 -0.98 -8.88 -1.36
C GLU A 29 -0.92 -10.12 -0.46
N GLY A 30 -0.19 -11.17 -0.88
CA GLY A 30 -0.10 -12.44 -0.14
C GLY A 30 0.90 -12.46 1.02
N ASP A 31 1.74 -11.43 1.19
CA ASP A 31 2.71 -11.38 2.30
C ASP A 31 2.03 -11.10 3.66
N CYS A 32 0.72 -10.87 3.66
CA CYS A 32 -0.04 -10.44 4.83
C CYS A 32 -1.34 -11.23 5.06
N ASN A 33 -1.41 -12.46 4.54
CA ASN A 33 -2.55 -13.34 4.76
C ASN A 33 -2.77 -13.69 6.25
N ASP A 34 -1.74 -13.54 7.08
CA ASP A 34 -1.77 -13.83 8.52
C ASP A 34 -1.98 -12.56 9.38
N VAL A 35 -2.38 -11.43 8.78
CA VAL A 35 -2.61 -10.18 9.52
C VAL A 35 -4.06 -10.09 9.99
N GLY A 36 -4.23 -9.95 11.31
CA GLY A 36 -5.48 -10.11 12.07
C GLY A 36 -6.38 -8.88 12.07
N ASP A 37 -6.66 -8.33 13.25
CA ASP A 37 -7.51 -7.14 13.40
C ASP A 37 -6.81 -5.85 12.93
N PHE A 38 -7.48 -4.70 13.08
CA PHE A 38 -6.94 -3.43 12.60
C PHE A 38 -5.62 -3.05 13.30
N GLU A 39 -5.51 -3.28 14.61
CA GLU A 39 -4.31 -2.96 15.37
C GLU A 39 -3.12 -3.77 14.83
N ASP A 40 -3.32 -5.06 14.56
CA ASP A 40 -2.29 -5.90 13.95
C ASP A 40 -1.87 -5.38 12.55
N ILE A 41 -2.81 -4.89 11.74
CA ILE A 41 -2.50 -4.25 10.44
C ILE A 41 -1.73 -2.94 10.64
N PHE A 42 -2.16 -2.11 11.58
CA PHE A 42 -1.57 -0.83 11.90
C PHE A 42 -0.10 -1.00 12.31
N GLU A 43 0.18 -1.96 13.20
CA GLU A 43 1.54 -2.25 13.68
C GLU A 43 2.39 -2.98 12.65
N THR A 44 1.79 -3.84 11.82
CA THR A 44 2.50 -4.56 10.74
C THR A 44 3.01 -3.61 9.67
N PHE A 45 2.14 -2.73 9.19
CA PHE A 45 2.41 -1.83 8.07
C PHE A 45 2.83 -0.43 8.52
N ARG A 46 2.93 -0.23 9.84
CA ARG A 46 3.34 1.03 10.46
C ARG A 46 2.57 2.21 9.87
N LEU A 47 1.24 2.09 9.95
CA LEU A 47 0.31 3.14 9.50
C LEU A 47 0.37 4.39 10.42
N ASP A 48 1.29 4.42 11.38
CA ASP A 48 1.69 5.55 12.22
C ASP A 48 2.66 6.54 11.54
N TYR A 49 2.91 6.42 10.22
CA TYR A 49 3.75 7.36 9.46
C TYR A 49 3.25 8.80 9.62
N ASP A 50 4.17 9.76 9.69
CA ASP A 50 3.82 11.18 9.67
C ASP A 50 2.91 11.51 8.48
N ASN A 51 1.78 12.15 8.77
CA ASN A 51 0.71 12.48 7.83
C ASN A 51 -0.15 11.30 7.33
N ILE A 52 -0.08 10.10 7.91
CA ILE A 52 -1.11 9.06 7.67
C ILE A 52 -2.23 9.22 8.72
N PRO A 53 -3.51 9.25 8.30
CA PRO A 53 -4.65 9.59 9.16
C PRO A 53 -5.17 8.38 9.97
N TYR A 54 -4.37 7.31 10.09
CA TYR A 54 -4.80 6.11 10.78
C TYR A 54 -4.36 6.13 12.24
N HIS A 55 -5.20 5.59 13.11
CA HIS A 55 -4.91 5.34 14.51
C HIS A 55 -5.10 3.85 14.82
N SER A 56 -4.31 3.28 15.72
CA SER A 56 -4.42 1.85 16.09
C SER A 56 -5.83 1.44 16.56
N THR A 57 -6.60 2.40 17.08
CA THR A 57 -8.00 2.21 17.53
C THR A 57 -9.04 2.25 16.41
N ASP A 58 -8.63 2.59 15.19
CA ASP A 58 -9.53 2.62 14.06
C ASP A 58 -10.10 1.23 13.76
N LYS A 59 -11.26 1.24 13.13
CA LYS A 59 -12.00 0.00 12.83
C LYS A 59 -12.04 -0.29 11.34
N SER A 60 -11.54 0.63 10.52
CA SER A 60 -11.56 0.49 9.08
C SER A 60 -10.35 1.11 8.40
N TYR A 61 -9.88 0.48 7.33
CA TYR A 61 -8.86 1.00 6.44
C TYR A 61 -9.29 0.84 4.98
N TRP A 62 -8.59 1.59 4.12
CA TRP A 62 -8.66 1.46 2.69
C TRP A 62 -7.36 0.91 2.13
N LYS A 63 -7.49 0.03 1.14
CA LYS A 63 -6.37 -0.49 0.35
C LYS A 63 -6.66 -0.40 -1.14
N ILE A 64 -5.61 -0.21 -1.93
CA ILE A 64 -5.61 -0.43 -3.37
C ILE A 64 -4.79 -1.66 -3.70
N GLU A 65 -5.36 -2.56 -4.51
CA GLU A 65 -4.71 -3.77 -4.99
C GLU A 65 -4.68 -3.77 -6.51
N PHE A 66 -3.51 -4.04 -7.08
CA PHE A 66 -3.28 -3.87 -8.51
C PHE A 66 -2.29 -4.88 -9.06
N LYS A 67 -2.38 -5.12 -10.37
CA LYS A 67 -1.41 -5.92 -11.13
C LYS A 67 -0.34 -5.00 -11.69
N SER A 68 0.88 -5.50 -11.76
CA SER A 68 2.02 -4.85 -12.41
C SER A 68 2.57 -5.78 -13.50
N THR A 69 3.10 -5.21 -14.56
CA THR A 69 3.85 -5.96 -15.60
C THR A 69 5.33 -6.02 -15.26
N ASN A 70 6.07 -6.94 -15.88
CA ASN A 70 7.53 -7.00 -15.75
C ASN A 70 8.22 -5.66 -16.07
N LYS A 71 7.67 -4.87 -17.01
CA LYS A 71 8.17 -3.53 -17.33
C LYS A 71 7.91 -2.52 -16.20
N GLU A 72 6.78 -2.63 -15.51
CA GLU A 72 6.43 -1.77 -14.38
C GLU A 72 7.12 -2.19 -13.08
N LEU A 73 7.49 -3.47 -12.93
CA LEU A 73 8.36 -3.92 -11.84
C LEU A 73 9.72 -3.20 -11.87
N LYS A 74 10.22 -2.80 -13.05
CA LYS A 74 11.41 -1.94 -13.16
C LYS A 74 11.22 -0.52 -12.62
N LYS A 75 9.98 -0.11 -12.30
CA LYS A 75 9.69 1.17 -11.62
C LYS A 75 9.72 1.04 -10.10
N ILE A 76 9.88 -0.18 -9.57
CA ILE A 76 10.22 -0.37 -8.17
C ILE A 76 11.63 0.19 -7.99
N ASN A 77 11.77 1.11 -7.05
CA ASN A 77 13.02 1.79 -6.78
C ASN A 77 13.95 0.86 -5.99
N LEU A 78 14.58 -0.10 -6.66
CA LEU A 78 15.52 -1.02 -6.02
C LEU A 78 16.73 -0.25 -5.43
N ASP A 79 17.19 0.80 -6.11
CA ASP A 79 18.30 1.65 -5.67
C ASP A 79 17.98 2.42 -4.37
N ASN A 80 16.69 2.70 -4.13
CA ASN A 80 16.16 3.37 -2.95
C ASN A 80 15.34 2.43 -2.06
N THR A 81 15.54 1.12 -2.20
CA THR A 81 14.96 0.12 -1.30
C THR A 81 15.86 -0.05 -0.08
N TYR A 82 17.17 -0.09 -0.30
CA TYR A 82 18.18 -0.28 0.73
C TYR A 82 18.79 1.06 1.17
N GLY A 83 19.11 1.20 2.46
CA GLY A 83 19.84 2.33 3.02
C GLY A 83 21.33 2.24 2.73
N TYR A 84 22.07 3.29 3.07
CA TYR A 84 23.51 3.38 2.81
C TYR A 84 24.31 2.21 3.39
N GLU A 85 23.97 1.75 4.59
CA GLU A 85 24.62 0.61 5.26
C GLU A 85 24.49 -0.71 4.48
N LEU A 86 23.49 -0.80 3.60
CA LEU A 86 23.23 -1.97 2.75
C LEU A 86 23.58 -1.70 1.27
N GLY A 87 24.33 -0.63 0.99
CA GLY A 87 24.79 -0.28 -0.35
C GLY A 87 23.74 0.38 -1.25
N GLY A 88 22.60 0.80 -0.71
CA GLY A 88 21.61 1.60 -1.42
C GLY A 88 21.65 3.08 -1.04
N ASN A 89 20.65 3.85 -1.47
CA ASN A 89 20.56 5.30 -1.25
C ASN A 89 19.31 5.74 -0.47
N ASN A 90 18.57 4.80 0.13
CA ASN A 90 17.34 5.08 0.85
C ASN A 90 17.59 5.91 2.11
N THR A 91 16.96 7.07 2.19
CA THR A 91 16.99 7.98 3.35
C THR A 91 15.60 8.20 3.96
N LEU A 92 14.61 7.41 3.56
CA LEU A 92 13.27 7.49 4.15
C LEU A 92 13.38 7.21 5.66
N PRO A 93 12.75 8.05 6.50
CA PRO A 93 12.75 7.83 7.94
C PRO A 93 11.93 6.59 8.29
N ASP A 94 12.05 6.15 9.55
CA ASP A 94 11.16 5.15 10.12
C ASP A 94 9.69 5.47 9.80
N PRO A 95 8.86 4.44 9.59
CA PRO A 95 9.08 2.98 9.72
C PRO A 95 9.79 2.26 8.57
N CYS A 96 10.21 2.95 7.52
CA CYS A 96 10.99 2.31 6.47
C CYS A 96 12.37 1.93 7.04
N THR A 97 12.60 0.64 7.30
CA THR A 97 13.86 0.19 7.91
C THR A 97 15.05 0.26 6.96
N GLN A 98 14.81 0.66 5.71
CA GLN A 98 15.82 0.75 4.66
C GLN A 98 16.52 -0.60 4.40
N ASN A 99 15.90 -1.73 4.73
CA ASN A 99 16.44 -3.07 4.45
C ASN A 99 15.52 -3.91 3.55
N ALA A 100 14.61 -3.25 2.83
CA ALA A 100 13.50 -3.85 2.06
C ALA A 100 12.35 -4.45 2.89
N PHE A 101 12.34 -4.26 4.20
CA PHE A 101 11.24 -4.71 5.07
C PHE A 101 10.62 -3.55 5.87
N THR A 102 9.35 -3.66 6.22
CA THR A 102 8.71 -2.73 7.16
C THR A 102 9.19 -3.01 8.58
N GLY A 103 9.48 -1.95 9.35
CA GLY A 103 9.87 -2.04 10.76
C GLY A 103 8.66 -2.25 11.65
N SER A 104 7.99 -3.39 11.49
CA SER A 104 6.80 -3.73 12.24
C SER A 104 7.09 -3.79 13.74
N LYS A 105 6.08 -3.48 14.56
CA LYS A 105 6.19 -3.51 16.02
C LYS A 105 5.63 -4.81 16.64
N ASN A 106 4.98 -5.63 15.84
CA ASN A 106 4.39 -6.92 16.24
C ASN A 106 5.25 -8.14 15.85
N GLY A 107 6.49 -7.91 15.38
CA GLY A 107 7.43 -8.97 15.00
C GLY A 107 7.19 -9.60 13.63
N LYS A 108 6.27 -9.06 12.81
CA LYS A 108 6.03 -9.55 11.45
C LYS A 108 7.03 -8.99 10.44
N VAL A 109 7.57 -9.84 9.59
CA VAL A 109 8.53 -9.42 8.56
C VAL A 109 7.80 -9.30 7.23
N ILE A 110 7.53 -8.07 6.81
CA ILE A 110 6.84 -7.79 5.54
C ILE A 110 7.79 -7.09 4.58
N PRO A 111 8.02 -7.65 3.38
CA PRO A 111 8.73 -6.93 2.34
C PRO A 111 7.96 -5.66 1.95
N GLU A 112 8.66 -4.54 1.92
CA GLU A 112 8.14 -3.26 1.45
C GLU A 112 9.09 -2.67 0.42
N TRP A 113 8.51 -2.15 -0.66
CA TRP A 113 9.25 -1.47 -1.70
C TRP A 113 8.63 -0.12 -1.99
N ASN A 114 9.46 0.83 -2.42
CA ASN A 114 8.98 2.13 -2.89
C ASN A 114 8.93 2.19 -4.42
N LEU A 115 7.91 2.84 -4.99
CA LEU A 115 7.83 3.11 -6.42
C LEU A 115 8.62 4.38 -6.76
N GLU A 116 9.61 4.28 -7.65
CA GLU A 116 10.33 5.45 -8.20
C GLU A 116 9.39 6.28 -9.09
N LYS A 117 8.54 5.57 -9.85
CA LYS A 117 7.60 6.16 -10.81
C LYS A 117 6.23 5.56 -10.62
N ALA A 118 5.22 6.39 -10.84
CA ALA A 118 3.83 5.98 -10.68
C ALA A 118 3.46 4.78 -11.58
N VAL A 119 2.64 3.88 -11.06
CA VAL A 119 2.12 2.70 -11.76
C VAL A 119 0.64 2.91 -12.03
N LYS A 120 0.27 2.98 -13.31
CA LYS A 120 -1.13 3.16 -13.72
C LYS A 120 -1.97 1.96 -13.30
N TYR A 121 -3.23 2.23 -12.96
CA TYR A 121 -4.20 1.16 -12.70
C TYR A 121 -4.42 0.34 -13.97
N ARG A 122 -4.83 -0.91 -13.78
CA ARG A 122 -5.15 -1.83 -14.86
C ARG A 122 -6.54 -2.39 -14.64
N LYS A 123 -7.09 -3.00 -15.69
CA LYS A 123 -8.32 -3.78 -15.58
C LYS A 123 -8.23 -4.72 -14.38
N ASP A 124 -9.30 -4.75 -13.60
CA ASP A 124 -9.43 -5.53 -12.36
C ASP A 124 -8.57 -5.05 -11.17
N SER A 125 -7.99 -3.84 -11.20
CA SER A 125 -7.51 -3.20 -9.96
C SER A 125 -8.69 -2.93 -9.02
N LEU A 126 -8.44 -3.01 -7.71
CA LEU A 126 -9.45 -2.91 -6.66
C LEU A 126 -9.09 -1.83 -5.65
N ILE A 127 -10.05 -0.98 -5.27
CA ILE A 127 -9.99 -0.18 -4.05
C ILE A 127 -11.00 -0.76 -3.09
N THR A 128 -10.58 -1.11 -1.88
CA THR A 128 -11.41 -1.84 -0.93
C THR A 128 -11.36 -1.18 0.44
N LYS A 129 -12.54 -0.93 1.02
CA LYS A 129 -12.69 -0.61 2.45
C LYS A 129 -12.93 -1.91 3.22
N ILE A 130 -12.12 -2.12 4.23
CA ILE A 130 -12.31 -3.18 5.21
C ILE A 130 -12.74 -2.51 6.52
N GLU A 131 -13.77 -3.02 7.16
CA GLU A 131 -14.21 -2.62 8.49
C GLU A 131 -14.39 -3.86 9.37
N ARG A 132 -13.68 -3.90 10.50
CA ARG A 132 -13.67 -5.03 11.45
C ARG A 132 -13.45 -6.38 10.75
N GLY A 133 -12.45 -6.42 9.86
CA GLY A 133 -12.09 -7.61 9.08
C GLY A 133 -13.05 -7.96 7.94
N ARG A 134 -14.11 -7.16 7.70
CA ARG A 134 -15.09 -7.42 6.64
C ARG A 134 -14.99 -6.38 5.54
N MET A 135 -15.05 -6.84 4.29
CA MET A 135 -15.18 -5.96 3.15
C MET A 135 -16.57 -5.30 3.14
N VAL A 136 -16.60 -3.98 3.30
CA VAL A 136 -17.84 -3.19 3.36
C VAL A 136 -18.06 -2.33 2.12
N GLU A 137 -17.00 -1.99 1.39
CA GLU A 137 -17.08 -1.20 0.16
C GLU A 137 -15.96 -1.57 -0.79
N GLN A 138 -16.25 -1.61 -2.10
CA GLN A 138 -15.24 -1.92 -3.10
C GLN A 138 -15.53 -1.22 -4.43
N TYR A 139 -14.46 -0.71 -5.04
CA TYR A 139 -14.44 -0.20 -6.41
C TYR A 139 -13.54 -1.07 -7.26
N LYS A 140 -13.92 -1.24 -8.52
CA LYS A 140 -13.17 -1.98 -9.52
C LYS A 140 -12.84 -1.08 -10.71
N PHE A 141 -11.58 -1.07 -11.11
CA PHE A 141 -11.13 -0.30 -12.27
C PHE A 141 -11.36 -1.10 -13.56
N ASN A 142 -12.23 -0.59 -14.43
CA ASN A 142 -12.52 -1.15 -15.75
C ASN A 142 -12.76 -0.01 -16.74
N ASP A 143 -12.32 -0.19 -17.98
CA ASP A 143 -12.56 0.77 -19.08
C ASP A 143 -12.10 2.20 -18.77
N GLY A 144 -11.01 2.34 -17.99
CA GLY A 144 -10.45 3.63 -17.63
C GLY A 144 -11.11 4.34 -16.44
N ILE A 145 -12.13 3.74 -15.81
CA ILE A 145 -12.86 4.34 -14.70
C ILE A 145 -13.03 3.38 -13.52
N TRP A 146 -13.13 3.95 -12.31
CA TRP A 146 -13.51 3.21 -11.11
C TRP A 146 -15.02 3.11 -11.02
N ARG A 147 -15.54 1.89 -10.84
CA ARG A 147 -16.97 1.65 -10.59
C ARG A 147 -17.14 0.96 -9.25
N LYS A 148 -18.06 1.43 -8.43
CA LYS A 148 -18.44 0.74 -7.19
C LYS A 148 -19.07 -0.61 -7.53
N VAL A 149 -18.61 -1.66 -6.87
CA VAL A 149 -19.06 -3.05 -7.05
C VAL A 149 -19.57 -3.67 -5.74
N LYS A 150 -19.34 -3.02 -4.61
CA LYS A 150 -19.91 -3.34 -3.31
C LYS A 150 -20.04 -2.06 -2.49
#